data_AF-A0A9N8ZYW2-F1
#
_entry.id   AF-A0A9N8ZYW2-F1
#
_cell.length_a   1.000
_cell.length_b   1.000
_cell.length_c   1.000
_cell.angle_alpha   90.00
_cell.angle_beta   90.00
_cell.angle_gamma   90.00
#
_symmetry.space_group_name_H-M   'P 1'
#
loop_
_entity.id
_entity.type
_entity.pdbx_description
1 polymer ?
#
loop_
_entity_poly.entity_id
_entity_poly.type
_entity_poly.pdbx_seq_one_letter_code
_entity_poly.pdbx_strand_id
1 'polypeptide(L)'
;MRYLYPKPLDSLFIESLRNVDTKYLKKHQGEQNLRASYAPALEKYQYGHDTVYLNEMFQYLKRTWNQIKIALLLYFLSLLPYVGKIVYPAASAYALINSLGYFPAITVGVFMYIIPGTKPFAIIFLETLYSSRAMMRELLEPYFGRIHFDSNERRKWFREREGILFGFSIGFYPLVRIPLLGMLFYGVAQSATALLLVKTSEPPPPPGLESTYKIDYHYVDTRIKKKQQKNE
;
A
#
# COMPACT_ATOMS: atom_id res chain seq x y z
N MET A 1 -13.03 3.53 -7.52
CA MET A 1 -12.72 4.49 -8.60
C MET A 1 -11.77 3.94 -9.68
N ARG A 2 -10.96 2.90 -9.37
CA ARG A 2 -10.07 2.16 -10.28
C ARG A 2 -10.60 1.88 -11.70
N TYR A 3 -11.86 1.46 -11.83
CA TYR A 3 -12.44 1.03 -13.11
C TYR A 3 -13.10 2.13 -13.94
N LEU A 4 -13.23 3.33 -13.37
CA LEU A 4 -13.92 4.43 -14.04
C LEU A 4 -12.95 5.39 -14.75
N TYR A 5 -11.73 5.58 -14.20
CA TYR A 5 -10.75 6.55 -14.73
C TYR A 5 -9.28 6.13 -14.54
N PRO A 6 -8.81 5.03 -15.17
CA PRO A 6 -7.44 4.56 -15.01
C PRO A 6 -6.40 5.52 -15.64
N LYS A 7 -6.68 6.07 -16.83
CA LYS A 7 -5.69 6.83 -17.62
C LYS A 7 -5.21 8.14 -16.96
N PRO A 8 -6.05 8.98 -16.34
CA PRO A 8 -5.59 10.25 -15.75
C PRO A 8 -4.75 10.06 -14.48
N LEU A 9 -5.09 9.08 -13.65
CA LEU A 9 -4.34 8.78 -12.42
C LEU A 9 -2.99 8.13 -12.75
N ASP A 10 -3.00 7.30 -13.78
CA ASP A 10 -1.82 6.68 -14.33
C ASP A 10 -0.83 7.70 -14.92
N SER A 11 -1.31 8.61 -15.77
CA SER A 11 -0.48 9.66 -16.34
C SER A 11 0.06 10.61 -15.26
N LEU A 12 -0.75 10.96 -14.26
CA LEU A 12 -0.32 11.76 -13.11
C LEU A 12 0.79 11.07 -12.32
N PHE A 13 0.69 9.75 -12.13
CA PHE A 13 1.71 8.96 -11.46
C PHE A 13 3.03 8.96 -12.23
N ILE A 14 2.98 8.69 -13.54
CA ILE A 14 4.16 8.68 -14.41
C ILE A 14 4.81 10.08 -14.50
N GLU A 15 4.00 11.13 -14.65
CA GLU A 15 4.52 12.51 -14.68
C GLU A 15 5.17 12.89 -13.35
N SER A 16 4.60 12.43 -12.24
CA SER A 16 5.20 12.62 -10.91
C SER A 16 6.55 11.91 -10.81
N LEU A 17 6.69 10.68 -11.33
CA LEU A 17 7.97 9.98 -11.41
C LEU A 17 8.99 10.72 -12.28
N ARG A 18 8.57 11.24 -13.43
CA ARG A 18 9.43 12.01 -14.34
C ARG A 18 9.96 13.28 -13.67
N ASN A 19 9.14 13.97 -12.91
CA ASN A 19 9.56 15.13 -12.12
C ASN A 19 10.58 14.73 -11.03
N VAL A 20 10.43 13.55 -10.43
CA VAL A 20 11.39 13.03 -9.44
C VAL A 20 12.73 12.68 -10.09
N ASP A 21 12.70 11.99 -11.23
CA ASP A 21 13.89 11.61 -11.99
C ASP A 21 14.67 12.85 -12.45
N THR A 22 13.98 13.85 -13.00
CA THR A 22 14.63 15.09 -13.45
C THR A 22 15.26 15.88 -12.30
N LYS A 23 14.59 15.95 -11.14
CA LYS A 23 15.17 16.56 -9.92
C LYS A 23 16.36 15.77 -9.41
N TYR A 24 16.32 14.44 -9.46
CA TYR A 24 17.42 13.58 -9.05
C TYR A 24 18.64 13.79 -9.94
N LEU A 25 18.48 13.76 -11.27
CA LEU A 25 19.56 13.98 -12.23
C LEU A 25 20.18 15.37 -12.10
N LYS A 26 19.36 16.41 -11.91
CA LYS A 26 19.85 17.78 -11.66
C LYS A 26 20.66 17.88 -10.37
N LYS A 27 20.25 17.15 -9.33
CA LYS A 27 20.93 17.18 -8.02
C LYS A 27 22.28 16.47 -8.03
N HIS A 28 22.43 15.42 -8.82
CA HIS A 28 23.66 14.60 -8.90
C HIS A 28 24.41 14.84 -10.21
N GLN A 29 24.35 16.07 -10.73
CA GLN A 29 25.12 16.46 -11.91
C GLN A 29 26.62 16.31 -11.62
N GLY A 30 27.30 15.44 -12.38
CA GLY A 30 28.74 15.16 -12.24
C GLY A 30 29.08 13.87 -11.50
N GLU A 31 28.10 13.12 -10.98
CA GLU A 31 28.33 11.80 -10.39
C GLU A 31 28.28 10.68 -11.45
N GLN A 32 29.19 9.71 -11.37
CA GLN A 32 29.26 8.60 -12.34
C GLN A 32 28.31 7.43 -12.00
N ASN A 33 27.92 7.28 -10.74
CA ASN A 33 27.07 6.17 -10.27
C ASN A 33 25.63 6.62 -10.02
N LEU A 34 24.92 6.97 -11.08
CA LEU A 34 23.52 7.40 -11.02
C LEU A 34 22.56 6.20 -11.00
N ARG A 35 21.52 6.26 -10.18
CA ARG A 35 20.41 5.30 -10.26
C ARG A 35 19.68 5.45 -11.60
N ALA A 36 19.21 4.34 -12.17
CA ALA A 36 18.33 4.36 -13.34
C ALA A 36 17.00 5.10 -13.06
N SER A 37 16.51 5.80 -14.09
CA SER A 37 15.26 6.57 -14.04
C SER A 37 14.02 5.67 -14.06
N TYR A 38 12.98 6.05 -13.32
CA TYR A 38 11.78 5.24 -13.10
C TYR A 38 10.76 5.39 -14.22
N ALA A 39 10.46 6.63 -14.59
CA ALA A 39 9.48 6.92 -15.63
C ALA A 39 9.79 6.21 -16.96
N PRO A 40 11.01 6.34 -17.54
CA PRO A 40 11.31 5.68 -18.81
C PRO A 40 11.44 4.16 -18.70
N ALA A 41 11.73 3.61 -17.51
CA ALA A 41 11.73 2.17 -17.29
C ALA A 41 10.29 1.63 -17.30
N LEU A 42 9.37 2.31 -16.60
CA LEU A 42 7.96 1.92 -16.53
C LEU A 42 7.19 2.16 -17.83
N GLU A 43 7.50 3.20 -18.59
CA GLU A 43 6.83 3.47 -19.87
C GLU A 43 7.09 2.39 -20.93
N LYS A 44 8.19 1.63 -20.81
CA LYS A 44 8.46 0.49 -21.71
C LYS A 44 7.51 -0.69 -21.46
N TYR A 45 6.87 -0.73 -20.30
CA TYR A 45 5.87 -1.74 -19.97
C TYR A 45 4.50 -1.32 -20.49
N GLN A 46 3.86 -2.21 -21.25
CA GLN A 46 2.48 -1.99 -21.66
C GLN A 46 1.55 -2.11 -20.45
N TYR A 47 0.71 -1.10 -20.24
CA TYR A 47 -0.36 -1.16 -19.25
C TYR A 47 -1.46 -2.10 -19.74
N GLY A 48 -1.90 -3.05 -18.91
CA GLY A 48 -2.78 -4.17 -19.29
C GLY A 48 -4.03 -3.77 -20.11
N HIS A 49 -4.36 -4.59 -21.11
CA HIS A 49 -5.51 -4.46 -22.04
C HIS A 49 -6.83 -5.01 -21.45
N ASP A 50 -7.95 -4.62 -22.07
CA ASP A 50 -9.37 -4.75 -21.65
C ASP A 50 -9.80 -6.10 -21.04
N THR A 51 -9.18 -7.22 -21.43
CA THR A 51 -9.49 -8.57 -20.91
C THR A 51 -8.94 -8.84 -19.50
N VAL A 52 -7.84 -8.18 -19.12
CA VAL A 52 -7.24 -8.26 -17.77
C VAL A 52 -8.13 -7.55 -16.75
N TYR A 53 -8.86 -6.51 -17.16
CA TYR A 53 -9.70 -5.68 -16.28
C TYR A 53 -10.85 -6.45 -15.64
N LEU A 54 -11.52 -7.31 -16.41
CA LEU A 54 -12.61 -8.13 -15.87
C LEU A 54 -12.08 -9.10 -14.83
N ASN A 55 -10.97 -9.78 -15.11
CA ASN A 55 -10.33 -10.69 -14.16
C ASN A 55 -9.90 -9.95 -12.89
N GLU A 56 -9.29 -8.77 -13.04
CA GLU A 56 -8.92 -7.88 -11.95
C GLU A 56 -10.11 -7.39 -11.11
N MET A 57 -11.24 -7.08 -11.76
CA MET A 57 -12.50 -6.71 -11.11
C MET A 57 -13.09 -7.90 -10.35
N PHE A 58 -13.11 -9.09 -10.93
CA PHE A 58 -13.53 -10.30 -10.23
C PHE A 58 -12.64 -10.63 -9.04
N GLN A 59 -11.33 -10.45 -9.17
CA GLN A 59 -10.39 -10.62 -8.05
C GLN A 59 -10.63 -9.60 -6.94
N TYR A 60 -10.87 -8.34 -7.29
CA TYR A 60 -11.28 -7.31 -6.33
C TYR A 60 -12.57 -7.71 -5.62
N LEU A 61 -13.60 -8.09 -6.38
CA LEU A 61 -14.91 -8.47 -5.85
C LEU A 61 -14.81 -9.68 -4.93
N LYS A 62 -14.06 -10.72 -5.34
CA LYS A 62 -13.80 -11.92 -4.51
C LYS A 62 -13.13 -11.55 -3.20
N ARG A 63 -12.20 -10.57 -3.21
CA ARG A 63 -11.53 -10.14 -1.99
C ARG A 63 -12.45 -9.31 -1.09
N THR A 64 -13.22 -8.39 -1.66
CA THR A 64 -14.22 -7.60 -0.94
C THR A 64 -15.27 -8.53 -0.32
N TRP A 65 -15.67 -9.58 -1.01
CA TRP A 65 -16.56 -10.62 -0.50
C TRP A 65 -15.97 -11.34 0.72
N ASN A 66 -14.68 -11.70 0.67
CA ASN A 66 -14.00 -12.30 1.82
C ASN A 66 -13.93 -11.35 3.02
N GLN A 67 -13.76 -10.04 2.78
CA GLN A 67 -13.79 -9.04 3.85
C GLN A 67 -15.18 -8.89 4.47
N ILE A 68 -16.22 -8.85 3.63
CA ILE A 68 -17.63 -8.79 4.07
C ILE A 68 -17.97 -10.02 4.91
N LYS A 69 -17.55 -11.23 4.49
CA LYS A 69 -17.74 -12.46 5.27
C LYS A 69 -17.13 -12.36 6.66
N ILE A 70 -15.88 -11.89 6.77
CA ILE A 70 -15.21 -11.71 8.06
C ILE A 70 -15.96 -10.67 8.91
N ALA A 71 -16.36 -9.55 8.32
CA ALA A 71 -17.11 -8.51 9.02
C ALA A 71 -18.46 -9.03 9.55
N LEU A 72 -19.20 -9.80 8.74
CA LEU A 72 -20.45 -10.45 9.15
C LEU A 72 -20.21 -11.47 10.26
N LEU A 73 -19.17 -12.29 10.16
CA LEU A 73 -18.82 -13.26 11.19
C LEU A 73 -18.51 -12.56 12.52
N LEU A 74 -17.71 -11.49 12.49
CA LEU A 74 -17.41 -10.68 13.67
C LEU A 74 -18.68 -10.02 14.24
N TYR A 75 -19.58 -9.56 13.37
CA TYR A 75 -20.87 -9.00 13.78
C TYR A 75 -21.73 -10.03 14.52
N PHE A 76 -21.90 -11.24 13.97
CA PHE A 76 -22.64 -12.32 14.63
C PHE A 76 -21.98 -12.75 15.95
N LEU A 77 -20.65 -12.88 15.99
CA LEU A 77 -19.91 -13.16 17.22
C LEU A 77 -20.09 -12.05 18.27
N SER A 78 -20.22 -10.79 17.84
CA SER A 78 -20.45 -9.63 18.72
C SER A 78 -21.84 -9.63 19.39
N LEU A 79 -22.82 -10.35 18.82
CA LEU A 79 -24.16 -10.49 19.39
C LEU A 79 -24.20 -11.45 20.59
N LEU A 80 -23.17 -12.28 20.78
CA LEU A 80 -23.10 -13.18 21.92
C LEU A 80 -22.86 -12.40 23.21
N PRO A 81 -23.66 -12.64 24.28
CA PRO A 81 -23.64 -11.82 25.50
C PRO A 81 -22.29 -11.83 26.23
N TYR A 82 -21.57 -12.96 26.19
CA TYR A 82 -20.28 -13.11 26.87
C TYR A 82 -19.08 -12.83 25.97
N VAL A 83 -19.13 -13.29 24.71
CA VAL A 83 -17.98 -13.17 23.78
C VAL A 83 -17.94 -11.78 23.15
N GLY A 84 -19.09 -11.13 22.96
CA GLY A 84 -19.19 -9.98 22.07
C GLY A 84 -18.44 -8.72 22.50
N LYS A 85 -18.01 -8.61 23.76
CA LYS A 85 -17.14 -7.53 24.25
C LYS A 85 -15.67 -7.73 23.83
N ILE A 86 -15.23 -8.98 23.65
CA ILE A 86 -13.84 -9.35 23.37
C ILE A 86 -13.58 -9.46 21.87
N VAL A 87 -14.60 -9.72 21.05
CA VAL A 87 -14.49 -9.97 19.60
C VAL A 87 -13.73 -8.85 18.87
N TYR A 88 -14.15 -7.59 19.04
CA TYR A 88 -13.52 -6.48 18.31
C TYR A 88 -12.12 -6.13 18.82
N PRO A 89 -11.84 -6.10 20.14
CA PRO A 89 -10.47 -5.97 20.66
C PRO A 89 -9.53 -7.10 20.22
N ALA A 90 -10.02 -8.34 20.18
CA ALA A 90 -9.24 -9.48 19.70
C ALA A 90 -8.99 -9.38 18.20
N ALA A 91 -10.00 -8.98 17.42
CA ALA A 91 -9.88 -8.78 15.97
C ALA A 91 -8.90 -7.64 15.63
N SER A 92 -8.91 -6.54 16.37
CA SER A 92 -7.98 -5.43 16.16
C SER A 92 -6.53 -5.81 16.48
N ALA A 93 -6.31 -6.52 17.59
CA ALA A 93 -5.00 -7.09 17.90
C ALA A 93 -4.54 -8.04 16.79
N TYR A 94 -5.38 -9.00 16.39
CA TYR A 94 -5.06 -9.96 15.33
C TYR A 94 -4.71 -9.27 14.00
N ALA A 95 -5.44 -8.21 13.64
CA ALA A 95 -5.19 -7.44 12.42
C ALA A 95 -3.86 -6.66 12.43
N LEU A 96 -3.27 -6.44 13.63
CA LEU A 96 -2.01 -5.73 13.84
C LEU A 96 -0.81 -6.65 14.05
N ILE A 97 -1.00 -7.88 14.55
CA ILE A 97 0.11 -8.81 14.84
C ILE A 97 1.03 -8.97 13.62
N ASN A 98 0.44 -9.11 12.43
CA ASN A 98 1.19 -9.33 11.20
C ASN A 98 2.00 -8.10 10.73
N SER A 99 1.68 -6.90 11.22
CA SER A 99 2.19 -5.65 10.66
C SER A 99 3.04 -4.85 11.63
N LEU A 100 2.67 -4.85 12.92
CA LEU A 100 3.40 -4.15 13.96
C LEU A 100 4.12 -5.12 14.93
N GLY A 101 3.87 -6.42 14.81
CA GLY A 101 4.34 -7.43 15.75
C GLY A 101 3.44 -7.56 16.98
N TYR A 102 3.75 -8.54 17.83
CA TYR A 102 2.91 -8.93 18.97
C TYR A 102 2.75 -7.82 20.01
N PHE A 103 3.83 -7.13 20.36
CA PHE A 103 3.83 -6.15 21.45
C PHE A 103 2.83 -4.99 21.20
N PRO A 104 2.94 -4.19 20.13
CA PRO A 104 1.99 -3.12 19.86
C PRO A 104 0.57 -3.63 19.57
N ALA A 105 0.42 -4.81 18.97
CA ALA A 105 -0.89 -5.41 18.72
C ALA A 105 -1.65 -5.74 20.02
N ILE A 106 -0.96 -6.36 20.98
CA ILE A 106 -1.52 -6.68 22.30
C ILE A 106 -1.85 -5.39 23.05
N THR A 107 -0.97 -4.37 23.02
CA THR A 107 -1.24 -3.08 23.65
C THR A 107 -2.53 -2.45 23.12
N VAL A 108 -2.72 -2.41 21.79
CA VAL A 108 -3.95 -1.88 21.18
C VAL A 108 -5.18 -2.72 21.57
N GLY A 109 -5.06 -4.04 21.58
CA GLY A 109 -6.14 -4.94 21.99
C GLY A 109 -6.57 -4.72 23.45
N VAL A 110 -5.61 -4.64 24.37
CA VAL A 110 -5.87 -4.38 25.80
C VAL A 110 -6.47 -2.99 26.00
N PHE A 111 -5.94 -1.98 25.30
CA PHE A 111 -6.47 -0.61 25.38
C PHE A 111 -7.92 -0.53 24.88
N MET A 112 -8.24 -1.23 23.79
CA MET A 112 -9.62 -1.34 23.28
C MET A 112 -10.55 -2.15 24.19
N TYR A 113 -10.01 -3.03 25.04
CA TYR A 113 -10.80 -3.80 26.00
C TYR A 113 -11.13 -2.98 27.26
N ILE A 114 -10.18 -2.19 27.76
CA ILE A 114 -10.31 -1.46 29.03
C ILE A 114 -11.25 -0.25 28.91
N ILE A 115 -11.33 0.40 27.75
CA ILE A 115 -12.15 1.61 27.59
C ILE A 115 -13.64 1.25 27.41
N PRO A 116 -14.56 1.81 28.21
CA PRO A 116 -16.01 1.61 28.02
C PRO A 116 -16.50 2.21 26.70
N GLY A 117 -17.36 1.49 25.96
CA GLY A 117 -17.97 2.00 24.73
C GLY A 117 -17.11 1.84 23.46
N THR A 118 -16.15 0.91 23.44
CA THR A 118 -15.17 0.74 22.35
C THR A 118 -15.66 0.02 21.11
N LYS A 119 -16.85 -0.60 21.09
CA LYS A 119 -17.39 -1.23 19.88
C LYS A 119 -17.32 -0.30 18.66
N PRO A 120 -17.87 0.94 18.70
CA PRO A 120 -17.72 1.89 17.60
C PRO A 120 -16.27 2.24 17.28
N PHE A 121 -15.43 2.47 18.30
CA PHE A 121 -14.01 2.81 18.07
C PHE A 121 -13.22 1.68 17.41
N ALA A 122 -13.42 0.43 17.84
CA ALA A 122 -12.76 -0.73 17.27
C ALA A 122 -13.26 -1.02 15.85
N ILE A 123 -14.55 -0.80 15.58
CA ILE A 123 -15.12 -0.86 14.22
C ILE A 123 -14.48 0.21 13.32
N ILE A 124 -14.48 1.48 13.74
CA ILE A 124 -13.87 2.59 12.98
C ILE A 124 -12.37 2.33 12.77
N PHE A 125 -11.67 1.80 13.78
CA PHE A 125 -10.27 1.46 13.67
C PHE A 125 -10.02 0.36 12.64
N LEU A 126 -10.74 -0.76 12.74
CA LEU A 126 -10.63 -1.87 11.79
C LEU A 126 -11.00 -1.43 10.37
N GLU A 127 -12.09 -0.67 10.22
CA GLU A 127 -12.52 -0.08 8.95
C GLU A 127 -11.40 0.79 8.37
N THR A 128 -10.84 1.70 9.15
CA THR A 128 -9.74 2.59 8.75
C THR A 128 -8.51 1.79 8.36
N LEU A 129 -8.16 0.78 9.14
CA LEU A 129 -7.00 -0.08 8.93
C LEU A 129 -7.13 -0.91 7.64
N TYR A 130 -8.27 -1.55 7.40
CA TYR A 130 -8.51 -2.29 6.15
C TYR A 130 -8.63 -1.37 4.94
N SER A 131 -9.30 -0.22 5.09
CA SER A 131 -9.50 0.75 4.02
C SER A 131 -8.20 1.45 3.63
N SER A 132 -7.35 1.81 4.60
CA SER A 132 -6.03 2.39 4.33
C SER A 132 -5.14 1.40 3.57
N ARG A 133 -5.18 0.09 3.93
CA ARG A 133 -4.48 -0.95 3.16
C ARG A 133 -5.07 -1.14 1.76
N ALA A 134 -6.39 -1.01 1.61
CA ALA A 134 -7.03 -1.07 0.30
C ALA A 134 -6.58 0.10 -0.57
N MET A 135 -6.70 1.34 -0.06
CA MET A 135 -6.28 2.57 -0.73
C MET A 135 -4.81 2.49 -1.16
N MET A 136 -3.91 2.00 -0.31
CA MET A 136 -2.50 1.89 -0.66
C MET A 136 -2.25 0.99 -1.88
N ARG A 137 -3.02 -0.09 -1.99
CA ARG A 137 -2.95 -0.99 -3.15
C ARG A 137 -3.50 -0.33 -4.40
N GLU A 138 -4.53 0.50 -4.27
CA GLU A 138 -5.08 1.30 -5.38
C GLU A 138 -4.08 2.36 -5.86
N LEU A 139 -3.42 3.07 -4.94
CA LEU A 139 -2.44 4.10 -5.27
C LEU A 139 -1.20 3.52 -5.98
N LEU A 140 -0.80 2.29 -5.64
CA LEU A 140 0.31 1.60 -6.30
C LEU A 140 -0.10 0.81 -7.54
N GLU A 141 -1.37 0.83 -7.93
CA GLU A 141 -1.83 0.07 -9.10
C GLU A 141 -1.12 0.49 -10.40
N PRO A 142 -0.85 1.79 -10.68
CA PRO A 142 -0.08 2.17 -11.86
C PRO A 142 1.30 1.51 -11.96
N TYR A 143 1.91 1.18 -10.83
CA TYR A 143 3.17 0.43 -10.81
C TYR A 143 2.94 -1.07 -11.08
N PHE A 144 2.01 -1.68 -10.34
CA PHE A 144 1.74 -3.13 -10.45
C PHE A 144 1.00 -3.55 -11.72
N GLY A 145 0.29 -2.64 -12.39
CA GLY A 145 -0.36 -2.90 -13.67
C GLY A 145 0.61 -2.89 -14.85
N ARG A 146 1.87 -2.50 -14.63
CA ARG A 146 2.95 -2.48 -15.63
C ARG A 146 3.95 -3.61 -15.45
N ILE A 147 4.36 -3.85 -14.22
CA ILE A 147 5.31 -4.92 -13.88
C ILE A 147 4.55 -6.22 -13.68
N HIS A 148 5.02 -7.30 -14.30
CA HIS A 148 4.37 -8.61 -14.21
C HIS A 148 4.80 -9.34 -12.94
N PHE A 149 4.25 -8.96 -11.78
CA PHE A 149 4.46 -9.70 -10.54
C PHE A 149 3.44 -10.83 -10.39
N ASP A 150 3.93 -12.02 -10.00
CA ASP A 150 3.02 -13.06 -9.53
C ASP A 150 2.31 -12.61 -8.23
N SER A 151 1.14 -13.19 -7.97
CA SER A 151 0.34 -12.91 -6.78
C SER A 151 1.14 -13.09 -5.48
N ASN A 152 2.06 -14.07 -5.43
CA ASN A 152 2.91 -14.31 -4.28
C ASN A 152 4.00 -13.25 -4.12
N GLU A 153 4.61 -12.84 -5.22
CA GLU A 153 5.67 -11.82 -5.25
C GLU A 153 5.10 -10.45 -4.84
N ARG A 154 3.96 -10.06 -5.42
CA ARG A 154 3.25 -8.84 -5.03
C ARG A 154 2.92 -8.85 -3.55
N ARG A 155 2.43 -9.98 -3.01
CA ARG A 155 2.13 -10.11 -1.58
C ARG A 155 3.37 -9.97 -0.70
N LYS A 156 4.50 -10.56 -1.12
CA LYS A 156 5.79 -10.45 -0.42
C LYS A 156 6.30 -9.00 -0.43
N TRP A 157 6.27 -8.34 -1.59
CA TRP A 157 6.69 -6.94 -1.76
C TRP A 157 5.93 -6.00 -0.82
N PHE A 158 4.60 -6.16 -0.72
CA PHE A 158 3.77 -5.36 0.19
C PHE A 158 4.09 -5.64 1.65
N ARG A 159 4.36 -6.90 2.01
CA ARG A 159 4.64 -7.30 3.40
C ARG A 159 5.95 -6.71 3.91
N GLU A 160 7.00 -6.74 3.09
CA GLU A 160 8.32 -6.20 3.45
C GLU A 160 8.30 -4.68 3.65
N ARG A 161 7.38 -3.99 2.98
CA ARG A 161 7.24 -2.52 3.02
C ARG A 161 6.02 -2.09 3.84
N GLU A 162 5.33 -3.01 4.52
CA GLU A 162 4.00 -2.76 5.07
C GLU A 162 4.00 -1.56 6.03
N GLY A 163 5.00 -1.44 6.91
CA GLY A 163 5.06 -0.34 7.87
C GLY A 163 5.08 1.05 7.23
N ILE A 164 5.88 1.24 6.18
CA ILE A 164 6.01 2.55 5.50
C ILE A 164 4.80 2.81 4.62
N LEU A 165 4.35 1.81 3.86
CA LEU A 165 3.21 1.95 2.96
C LEU A 165 1.91 2.19 3.74
N PHE A 166 1.74 1.50 4.87
CA PHE A 166 0.58 1.64 5.74
C PHE A 166 0.60 2.97 6.50
N GLY A 167 1.75 3.40 7.02
CA GLY A 167 1.88 4.70 7.67
C GLY A 167 1.53 5.85 6.71
N PHE A 168 1.98 5.76 5.45
CA PHE A 168 1.61 6.70 4.42
C PHE A 168 0.10 6.71 4.15
N SER A 169 -0.51 5.54 3.97
CA SER A 169 -1.92 5.47 3.61
C SER A 169 -2.87 5.85 4.74
N ILE A 170 -2.53 5.58 6.00
CA ILE A 170 -3.30 6.08 7.16
C ILE A 170 -3.36 7.61 7.15
N GLY A 171 -2.27 8.30 6.79
CA GLY A 171 -2.22 9.76 6.78
C GLY A 171 -3.14 10.37 5.71
N PHE A 172 -3.20 9.76 4.52
CA PHE A 172 -4.02 10.26 3.41
C PHE A 172 -5.47 9.80 3.44
N TYR A 173 -5.78 8.65 4.05
CA TYR A 173 -7.13 8.07 4.07
C TYR A 173 -8.22 9.03 4.57
N PRO A 174 -8.07 9.74 5.71
CA PRO A 174 -9.10 10.67 6.16
C PRO A 174 -9.29 11.84 5.17
N LEU A 175 -8.22 12.31 4.51
CA LEU A 175 -8.28 13.40 3.53
C LEU A 175 -9.07 12.99 2.28
N VAL A 176 -8.85 11.77 1.79
CA VAL A 176 -9.57 11.21 0.64
C VAL A 176 -11.04 10.96 0.97
N ARG A 177 -11.39 10.75 2.24
CA ARG A 177 -12.78 10.53 2.67
C ARG A 177 -13.59 11.83 2.77
N ILE A 178 -12.96 13.00 2.70
CA ILE A 178 -13.67 14.28 2.76
C ILE A 178 -14.57 14.41 1.52
N PRO A 179 -15.89 14.64 1.69
CA PRO A 179 -16.79 14.86 0.55
C PRO A 179 -16.31 16.04 -0.30
N LEU A 180 -16.48 15.94 -1.62
CA LEU A 180 -16.06 16.92 -2.65
C LEU A 180 -14.53 17.08 -2.81
N LEU A 181 -13.77 17.18 -1.72
CA LEU A 181 -12.31 17.35 -1.75
C LEU A 181 -11.55 16.02 -1.88
N GLY A 182 -12.19 14.90 -1.60
CA GLY A 182 -11.56 13.58 -1.61
C GLY A 182 -10.89 13.23 -2.93
N MET A 183 -11.50 13.62 -4.05
CA MET A 183 -10.93 13.41 -5.39
C MET A 183 -9.64 14.20 -5.60
N LEU A 184 -9.58 15.45 -5.11
CA LEU A 184 -8.37 16.27 -5.17
C LEU A 184 -7.25 15.64 -4.32
N PHE A 185 -7.56 15.27 -3.08
CA PHE A 185 -6.60 14.60 -2.20
C PHE A 185 -6.16 13.25 -2.73
N TYR A 186 -7.02 12.54 -3.48
CA TYR A 186 -6.64 11.30 -4.14
C TYR A 186 -5.56 11.56 -5.21
N GLY A 187 -5.71 12.60 -6.03
CA GLY A 187 -4.66 13.01 -6.98
C GLY A 187 -3.35 13.35 -6.27
N VAL A 188 -3.40 14.12 -5.19
CA VAL A 188 -2.20 14.44 -4.38
C VAL A 188 -1.58 13.16 -3.80
N ALA A 189 -2.39 12.25 -3.27
CA ALA A 189 -1.92 10.97 -2.75
C ALA A 189 -1.27 10.11 -3.85
N GLN A 190 -1.82 10.11 -5.06
CA GLN A 190 -1.28 9.41 -6.22
C GLN A 190 0.12 9.93 -6.59
N SER A 191 0.28 11.24 -6.70
CA SER A 191 1.59 11.87 -6.92
C SER A 191 2.58 11.61 -5.79
N ALA A 192 2.13 11.67 -4.54
CA ALA A 192 2.97 11.39 -3.38
C ALA A 192 3.37 9.90 -3.31
N THR A 193 2.53 9.00 -3.83
CA THR A 193 2.85 7.56 -3.91
C THR A 193 3.98 7.29 -4.90
N ALA A 194 4.07 8.04 -6.01
CA ALA A 194 5.21 7.95 -6.93
C ALA A 194 6.55 8.26 -6.22
N LEU A 195 6.57 9.31 -5.40
CA LEU A 195 7.71 9.65 -4.55
C LEU A 195 8.04 8.56 -3.52
N LEU A 196 7.00 7.97 -2.92
CA LEU A 196 7.15 6.88 -1.98
C LEU A 196 7.75 5.64 -2.65
N LEU A 197 7.29 5.30 -3.85
CA LEU A 197 7.78 4.18 -4.64
C LEU A 197 9.29 4.33 -4.88
N VAL A 198 9.73 5.48 -5.38
CA VAL A 198 11.14 5.80 -5.64
C VAL A 198 12.01 5.59 -4.40
N LYS A 199 11.49 5.84 -3.19
CA LYS A 199 12.21 5.66 -1.92
C LYS A 199 12.17 4.24 -1.36
N THR A 200 11.23 3.41 -1.81
CA THR A 200 10.95 2.09 -1.23
C THR A 200 11.24 0.93 -2.17
N SER A 201 11.38 1.18 -3.47
CA SER A 201 11.75 0.20 -4.47
C SER A 201 12.96 0.66 -5.25
N GLU A 202 13.51 -0.27 -6.03
CA GLU A 202 14.44 -0.02 -7.13
C GLU A 202 13.68 0.12 -8.45
N PRO A 203 14.27 0.72 -9.50
CA PRO A 203 13.62 0.81 -10.80
C PRO A 203 13.47 -0.59 -11.38
N PRO A 204 12.35 -0.91 -12.06
CA PRO A 204 12.20 -2.20 -12.70
C PRO A 204 13.25 -2.39 -13.80
N PRO A 205 13.72 -3.62 -14.05
CA PRO A 205 14.59 -3.92 -15.18
C PRO A 205 13.87 -3.65 -16.51
N PRO A 206 14.58 -3.56 -17.65
CA PRO A 206 13.93 -3.47 -18.95
C PRO A 206 13.04 -4.69 -19.24
N PRO A 207 11.94 -4.53 -20.02
CA PRO A 207 11.08 -5.65 -20.39
C PRO A 207 11.87 -6.79 -21.04
N GLY A 208 11.63 -8.03 -20.61
CA GLY A 208 12.31 -9.23 -21.12
C GLY A 208 13.57 -9.66 -20.35
N LEU A 209 14.09 -8.83 -19.43
CA LEU A 209 15.20 -9.17 -18.52
C LEU A 209 14.74 -9.57 -17.11
N GLU A 210 13.43 -9.68 -16.88
CA GLU A 210 12.82 -9.96 -15.57
C GLU A 210 13.21 -11.32 -14.98
N SER A 211 13.51 -12.32 -15.82
CA SER A 211 13.95 -13.65 -15.38
C SER A 211 15.44 -13.69 -14.96
N THR A 212 16.23 -12.71 -15.43
CA THR A 212 17.69 -12.63 -15.22
C THR A 212 18.05 -11.65 -14.12
N TYR A 213 17.34 -10.51 -14.06
CA TYR A 213 17.36 -9.63 -12.90
C TYR A 213 16.38 -10.21 -11.89
N LYS A 214 16.88 -10.89 -10.84
CA LYS A 214 16.11 -10.98 -9.60
C LYS A 214 15.86 -9.54 -9.18
N ILE A 215 14.67 -9.03 -9.49
CA ILE A 215 14.17 -7.74 -9.00
C ILE A 215 14.48 -7.78 -7.52
N ASP A 216 15.36 -6.90 -7.02
CA ASP A 216 15.89 -7.07 -5.67
C ASP A 216 14.72 -6.99 -4.69
N TYR A 217 14.26 -8.18 -4.28
CA TYR A 217 13.14 -8.34 -3.38
C TYR A 217 13.58 -7.89 -1.98
N HIS A 218 14.87 -7.65 -1.73
CA HIS A 218 15.32 -7.20 -0.44
C HIS A 218 15.11 -5.70 -0.26
N TYR A 219 14.00 -5.34 0.40
CA TYR A 219 13.90 -4.04 1.04
C TYR A 219 14.98 -3.91 2.12
N VAL A 220 16.03 -3.12 1.86
CA VAL A 220 16.97 -2.69 2.91
C VAL A 220 16.39 -1.43 3.54
N ASP A 221 15.97 -1.50 4.82
CA ASP A 221 15.47 -0.33 5.54
C ASP A 221 16.53 0.77 5.49
N THR A 222 16.16 1.92 4.92
CA THR A 222 17.03 3.10 4.81
C THR A 222 17.60 3.56 6.16
N ARG A 223 16.97 3.21 7.29
CA ARG A 223 17.50 3.43 8.64
C ARG A 223 18.70 2.54 8.98
N ILE A 224 18.77 1.33 8.42
CA ILE A 224 19.91 0.42 8.57
C ILE A 224 21.07 0.90 7.70
N LYS A 225 20.80 1.32 6.46
CA LYS A 225 21.82 1.87 5.55
C LYS A 225 22.48 3.14 6.12
N LYS A 226 21.69 4.04 6.74
CA LYS A 226 22.22 5.22 7.45
C LYS A 226 23.01 4.88 8.72
N LYS A 227 22.71 3.78 9.41
CA LYS A 227 23.48 3.32 10.56
C LYS A 227 24.84 2.74 10.14
N GLN A 228 24.87 2.01 9.02
CA GLN A 228 26.11 1.46 8.46
C GLN A 228 27.03 2.57 7.92
N GLN A 229 26.50 3.54 7.17
CA GLN A 229 27.27 4.71 6.69
C GLN A 229 27.75 5.67 7.79
N LYS A 230 27.29 5.51 9.03
CA LYS A 230 27.72 6.36 10.16
C LYS A 230 28.75 5.64 11.06
N ASN A 231 29.01 4.36 10.79
CA ASN A 231 29.95 3.51 11.51
C ASN A 231 31.17 3.13 10.66
N GLU A 232 31.25 3.65 9.43
CA GLU A 232 32.45 3.71 8.58
C GLU A 232 32.94 5.15 8.52
#